data_AF-A0A068TR20-F1
#
_entry.id   AF-A0A068TR20-F1
#
_cell.length_a   1.000
_cell.length_b   1.000
_cell.length_c   1.000
_cell.angle_alpha   90.00
_cell.angle_beta   90.00
_cell.angle_gamma   90.00
#
_symmetry.space_group_name_H-M   'P 1'
#
loop_
_entity.id
_entity.type
_entity.pdbx_description
1 polymer ?
#
loop_
_entity_poly.entity_id
_entity_poly.type
_entity_poly.pdbx_seq_one_letter_code
_entity_poly.pdbx_strand_id
1 'polypeptide(L)'
;MRSLTSFMLLFPYALVVLTIVPPLISCDLISETCDQTPNDRLCVKILRKDNRSLDADVAGLALVAVEAVRDKANSTLQSIKELKRSNLTLANALMECQENYYVILRIDVPKAVGSMRENPRLAEHGMADAVIEAQGCEASLNKLEQSPLADVNAAVYDLSVVALSIIRILLHRIYTVN
;
A
#
# COMPACT_ATOMS: atom_id res chain seq x y z
N MET A 1 13.51 -8.35 67.09
CA MET A 1 13.20 -9.26 65.96
C MET A 1 11.84 -8.86 65.40
N ARG A 2 11.82 -8.08 64.30
CA ARG A 2 10.58 -7.73 63.56
C ARG A 2 10.67 -8.39 62.18
N SER A 3 9.60 -9.11 61.85
CA SER A 3 9.52 -10.10 60.78
C SER A 3 9.71 -9.49 59.39
N LEU A 4 10.71 -9.99 58.67
CA LEU A 4 11.08 -9.61 57.30
C LEU A 4 10.41 -10.54 56.25
N THR A 5 9.19 -11.00 56.52
CA THR A 5 8.54 -12.07 55.72
C THR A 5 7.44 -11.59 54.77
N SER A 6 7.07 -10.30 54.78
CA SER A 6 5.91 -9.83 54.01
C SER A 6 6.24 -9.28 52.61
N PHE A 7 7.50 -8.99 52.28
CA PHE A 7 7.84 -8.34 51.00
C PHE A 7 8.15 -9.32 49.85
N MET A 8 8.38 -10.61 50.13
CA MET A 8 8.73 -11.60 49.10
C MET A 8 7.53 -12.24 48.38
N LEU A 9 6.30 -12.02 48.84
CA LEU A 9 5.10 -12.62 48.23
C LEU A 9 4.44 -11.75 47.15
N LEU A 10 4.84 -10.48 47.00
CA LEU A 10 4.32 -9.60 45.94
C LEU A 10 5.16 -9.62 44.67
N PHE A 11 6.41 -10.07 44.74
CA PHE A 11 7.33 -10.12 43.61
C PHE A 11 7.01 -11.20 42.55
N PRO A 12 6.52 -12.42 42.87
CA PRO A 12 6.20 -13.41 41.84
C PRO A 12 4.91 -13.07 41.08
N TYR A 13 3.99 -12.30 41.67
CA TYR A 13 2.77 -11.90 40.99
C TYR A 13 3.03 -10.87 39.87
N ALA A 14 3.96 -9.95 40.06
CA ALA A 14 4.31 -8.98 39.01
C ALA A 14 4.97 -9.64 37.78
N LEU A 15 5.77 -10.69 37.98
CA LEU A 15 6.40 -11.45 36.90
C LEU A 15 5.40 -12.31 36.11
N VAL A 16 4.38 -12.87 36.77
CA VAL A 16 3.37 -13.71 36.13
C VAL A 16 2.40 -12.88 35.27
N VAL A 17 2.10 -11.63 35.64
CA VAL A 17 1.23 -10.75 34.84
C VAL A 17 1.87 -10.39 33.49
N LEU A 18 3.20 -10.30 33.39
CA LEU A 18 3.88 -9.97 32.13
C LEU A 18 3.81 -11.10 31.09
N THR A 19 3.60 -12.35 31.52
CA THR A 19 3.54 -13.53 30.64
C THR A 19 2.14 -13.92 30.18
N ILE A 20 1.09 -13.32 30.76
CA ILE A 20 -0.32 -13.65 30.45
C ILE A 20 -0.96 -12.57 29.55
N VAL A 21 -0.25 -11.50 29.20
CA VAL A 21 -0.72 -10.63 28.12
C VAL A 21 -0.39 -11.37 26.81
N PRO A 22 -1.37 -12.00 26.12
CA PRO A 22 -1.11 -12.48 24.78
C PRO A 22 -0.57 -11.29 23.98
N PRO A 23 0.36 -11.49 23.03
CA PRO A 23 0.69 -10.40 22.11
C PRO A 23 -0.64 -9.85 21.61
N LEU A 24 -0.88 -8.55 21.81
CA LEU A 24 -1.99 -7.87 21.18
C LEU A 24 -1.73 -7.99 19.67
N ILE A 25 -2.13 -9.11 19.09
CA ILE A 25 -2.61 -9.16 17.73
C ILE A 25 -3.83 -8.27 17.81
N SER A 26 -3.57 -6.98 17.66
CA SER A 26 -4.58 -5.97 17.50
C SER A 26 -5.35 -6.41 16.26
N CYS A 27 -6.51 -7.05 16.47
CA CYS A 27 -7.56 -7.15 15.46
C CYS A 27 -8.10 -5.74 15.25
N ASP A 28 -7.25 -4.85 14.75
CA ASP A 28 -7.63 -3.54 14.28
C ASP A 28 -8.11 -3.64 12.83
N LEU A 29 -8.82 -2.61 12.39
CA LEU A 29 -9.38 -2.56 11.06
C LEU A 29 -8.30 -2.68 9.97
N ILE A 30 -7.06 -2.26 10.25
CA ILE A 30 -5.92 -2.43 9.33
C ILE A 30 -5.67 -3.92 9.12
N SER A 31 -5.47 -4.69 10.19
CA SER A 31 -5.24 -6.14 10.09
C SER A 31 -6.41 -6.86 9.40
N GLU A 32 -7.67 -6.59 9.80
CA GLU A 32 -8.85 -7.18 9.16
C GLU A 32 -8.97 -6.88 7.66
N THR A 33 -8.58 -5.67 7.26
CA THR A 33 -8.62 -5.23 5.87
C THR A 33 -7.49 -5.88 5.08
N CYS A 34 -6.27 -5.89 5.64
CA CYS A 34 -5.09 -6.43 4.95
C CYS A 34 -5.11 -7.94 4.77
N ASP A 35 -5.73 -8.69 5.68
CA ASP A 35 -5.92 -10.15 5.56
C ASP A 35 -6.76 -10.53 4.33
N GLN A 36 -7.52 -9.59 3.77
CA GLN A 36 -8.32 -9.76 2.55
C GLN A 36 -7.60 -9.23 1.29
N THR A 37 -6.33 -8.86 1.38
CA THR A 37 -5.50 -8.41 0.25
C THR A 37 -4.50 -9.50 -0.16
N PRO A 38 -4.12 -9.57 -1.46
CA PRO A 38 -3.16 -10.58 -1.93
C PRO A 38 -1.73 -10.37 -1.42
N ASN A 39 -1.43 -9.21 -0.80
CA ASN A 39 -0.14 -8.91 -0.18
C ASN A 39 -0.37 -8.25 1.19
N ASP A 40 -0.85 -9.06 2.13
CA ASP A 40 -1.14 -8.71 3.52
C ASP A 40 0.02 -7.96 4.19
N ARG A 41 1.25 -8.46 4.02
CA ARG A 41 2.45 -7.88 4.63
C ARG A 41 2.73 -6.48 4.08
N LEU A 42 2.61 -6.29 2.76
CA LEU A 42 2.77 -4.97 2.16
C LEU A 42 1.66 -4.03 2.61
N CYS A 43 0.42 -4.49 2.61
CA CYS A 43 -0.74 -3.73 3.07
C CYS A 43 -0.54 -3.22 4.51
N VAL A 44 -0.21 -4.11 5.45
CA VAL A 44 0.03 -3.72 6.85
C VAL A 44 1.20 -2.74 6.93
N LYS A 45 2.28 -2.99 6.19
CA LYS A 45 3.47 -2.13 6.20
C LYS A 45 3.15 -0.71 5.74
N ILE A 46 2.37 -0.53 4.68
CA ILE A 46 2.07 0.81 4.16
C ILE A 46 1.07 1.54 5.06
N LEU A 47 0.03 0.85 5.56
CA LEU A 47 -1.00 1.48 6.38
C LEU A 47 -0.45 1.86 7.76
N ARG A 48 0.28 0.96 8.45
CA ARG A 48 0.83 1.27 9.78
C ARG A 48 1.95 2.32 9.75
N LYS A 49 2.56 2.58 8.59
CA LYS A 49 3.54 3.66 8.43
C LYS A 49 2.88 5.05 8.45
N ASP A 50 1.60 5.14 8.10
CA ASP A 50 0.87 6.40 8.03
C ASP A 50 -0.06 6.56 9.23
N ASN A 51 0.20 7.56 10.08
CA ASN A 51 -0.62 7.79 11.27
C ASN A 51 -2.09 8.07 10.96
N ARG A 52 -2.43 8.51 9.74
CA ARG A 52 -3.82 8.73 9.32
C ARG A 52 -4.61 7.43 9.22
N SER A 53 -3.95 6.28 9.13
CA SER A 53 -4.61 4.96 9.09
C SER A 53 -5.06 4.46 10.45
N LEU A 54 -4.55 5.00 11.57
CA LEU A 54 -4.78 4.42 12.90
C LEU A 54 -6.27 4.45 13.32
N ASP A 55 -6.98 5.53 12.98
CA ASP A 55 -8.40 5.74 13.30
C ASP A 55 -9.28 5.83 12.04
N ALA A 56 -8.74 5.43 10.88
CA ALA A 56 -9.46 5.52 9.60
C ALA A 56 -10.50 4.41 9.44
N ASP A 57 -11.61 4.73 8.75
CA ASP A 57 -12.50 3.74 8.16
C ASP A 57 -11.85 3.10 6.92
N VAL A 58 -12.48 2.06 6.33
CA VAL A 58 -11.94 1.38 5.13
C VAL A 58 -11.70 2.34 3.97
N ALA A 59 -12.52 3.39 3.83
CA ALA A 59 -12.30 4.43 2.83
C ALA A 59 -11.04 5.26 3.11
N GLY A 60 -10.78 5.61 4.37
CA GLY A 60 -9.55 6.26 4.79
C GLY A 60 -8.31 5.37 4.59
N LEU A 61 -8.42 4.07 4.88
CA LEU A 61 -7.35 3.10 4.58
C LEU A 61 -7.07 3.02 3.07
N ALA A 62 -8.13 2.98 2.25
CA ALA A 62 -8.00 3.00 0.79
C ALA A 62 -7.29 4.26 0.30
N LEU A 63 -7.64 5.44 0.83
CA LEU A 63 -6.97 6.70 0.48
C LEU A 63 -5.48 6.66 0.79
N VAL A 64 -5.09 6.17 1.98
CA VAL A 64 -3.67 6.03 2.34
C VAL A 64 -2.94 5.08 1.38
N ALA A 65 -3.57 3.96 1.00
CA ALA A 65 -2.97 3.03 0.04
C ALA A 65 -2.81 3.67 -1.36
N VAL A 66 -3.80 4.42 -1.84
CA VAL A 66 -3.71 5.18 -3.12
C VAL A 66 -2.60 6.24 -3.06
N GLU A 67 -2.39 6.88 -1.91
CA GLU A 67 -1.29 7.83 -1.75
C GLU A 67 0.08 7.15 -1.70
N ALA A 68 0.18 5.92 -1.18
CA ALA A 68 1.40 5.12 -1.29
C ALA A 68 1.72 4.80 -2.76
N VAL A 69 0.71 4.52 -3.60
CA VAL A 69 0.87 4.37 -5.06
C VAL A 69 1.40 5.66 -5.66
N ARG A 70 0.80 6.81 -5.35
CA ARG A 70 1.24 8.14 -5.83
C ARG A 70 2.72 8.40 -5.51
N ASP A 71 3.12 8.16 -4.28
CA ASP A 71 4.47 8.46 -3.82
C ASP A 71 5.49 7.56 -4.50
N LYS A 72 5.18 6.25 -4.63
CA LYS A 72 6.05 5.32 -5.35
C LYS A 72 6.10 5.63 -6.84
N ALA A 73 4.98 5.95 -7.47
CA ALA A 73 4.91 6.33 -8.89
C ALA A 73 5.69 7.61 -9.19
N ASN A 74 5.66 8.60 -8.30
CA ASN A 74 6.50 9.80 -8.41
C ASN A 74 7.99 9.46 -8.37
N SER A 75 8.40 8.60 -7.42
CA SER A 75 9.78 8.13 -7.34
C SER A 75 10.20 7.37 -8.60
N THR A 76 9.36 6.47 -9.12
CA THR A 76 9.66 5.74 -10.35
C THR A 76 9.75 6.66 -11.57
N LEU A 77 8.88 7.66 -11.68
CA LEU A 77 8.95 8.66 -12.75
C LEU A 77 10.27 9.45 -12.72
N GLN A 78 10.82 9.72 -11.54
CA GLN A 78 12.16 10.34 -11.43
C GLN A 78 13.24 9.40 -11.97
N SER A 79 13.23 8.12 -11.59
CA SER A 79 14.15 7.11 -12.11
C SER A 79 14.06 6.96 -13.64
N ILE A 80 12.85 6.97 -14.20
CA ILE A 80 12.63 6.96 -15.66
C ILE A 80 13.29 8.16 -16.32
N LYS A 81 13.10 9.37 -15.77
CA LYS A 81 13.67 10.61 -16.32
C LYS A 81 15.19 10.62 -16.27
N GLU A 82 15.78 10.10 -15.19
CA GLU A 82 17.23 9.98 -15.05
C GLU A 82 17.80 8.98 -16.06
N LEU A 83 17.20 7.79 -16.14
CA LEU A 83 17.63 6.73 -17.05
C LEU A 83 17.50 7.16 -18.51
N LYS A 84 16.45 7.89 -18.87
CA LYS A 84 16.24 8.42 -20.21
C LYS A 84 17.32 9.42 -20.62
N ARG A 85 17.87 10.20 -19.67
CA ARG A 85 18.98 11.14 -19.94
C ARG A 85 20.30 10.41 -20.16
N SER A 86 20.52 9.29 -19.48
CA SER A 86 21.78 8.54 -19.52
C SER A 86 21.80 7.40 -20.56
N ASN A 87 20.66 6.97 -21.08
CA ASN A 87 20.56 5.84 -22.00
C ASN A 87 19.71 6.16 -23.25
N LEU A 88 20.39 6.66 -24.30
CA LEU A 88 19.76 7.02 -25.57
C LEU A 88 19.18 5.81 -26.33
N THR A 89 19.75 4.61 -26.16
CA THR A 89 19.27 3.39 -26.82
C THR A 89 17.89 2.98 -26.33
N LEU A 90 17.56 3.28 -25.07
CA LEU A 90 16.24 3.01 -24.48
C LEU A 90 15.27 4.19 -24.54
N ALA A 91 15.64 5.30 -25.21
CA ALA A 91 14.89 6.55 -25.12
C ALA A 91 13.41 6.42 -25.49
N ASN A 92 13.06 5.59 -26.50
CA ASN A 92 11.67 5.38 -26.92
C ASN A 92 10.87 4.56 -25.88
N ALA A 93 11.42 3.43 -25.41
CA ALA A 93 10.77 2.62 -24.37
C ALA A 93 10.60 3.43 -23.06
N LEU A 94 11.61 4.22 -22.69
CA LEU A 94 11.54 5.09 -21.52
C LEU A 94 10.59 6.26 -21.70
N MET A 95 10.32 6.71 -22.94
CA MET A 95 9.28 7.68 -23.22
C MET A 95 7.89 7.07 -23.02
N GLU A 96 7.65 5.85 -23.48
CA GLU A 96 6.41 5.11 -23.25
C GLU A 96 6.16 4.88 -21.75
N CYS A 97 7.17 4.39 -21.01
CA CYS A 97 7.14 4.33 -19.56
C CYS A 97 6.78 5.67 -18.91
N GLN A 98 7.39 6.77 -19.37
CA GLN A 98 7.14 8.09 -18.81
C GLN A 98 5.68 8.51 -18.98
N GLU A 99 5.04 8.19 -20.11
CA GLU A 99 3.64 8.49 -20.36
C GLU A 99 2.71 7.65 -19.48
N ASN A 100 2.96 6.34 -19.35
CA ASN A 100 2.19 5.47 -18.44
C ASN A 100 2.23 6.00 -16.99
N TYR A 101 3.40 6.44 -16.52
CA TYR A 101 3.52 7.04 -15.19
C TYR A 101 2.87 8.43 -15.08
N TYR A 102 2.77 9.19 -16.17
CA TYR A 102 1.96 10.40 -16.17
C TYR A 102 0.46 10.09 -16.09
N VAL A 103 -0.02 9.04 -16.76
CA VAL A 103 -1.41 8.57 -16.63
C VAL A 103 -1.71 8.22 -15.18
N ILE A 104 -0.86 7.40 -14.53
CA ILE A 104 -1.00 7.06 -13.11
C ILE A 104 -1.13 8.33 -12.24
N LEU A 105 -0.19 9.28 -12.41
CA LEU A 105 -0.06 10.43 -11.51
C LEU A 105 -1.08 11.55 -11.77
N ARG A 106 -1.53 11.71 -13.01
CA ARG A 106 -2.39 12.84 -13.42
C ARG A 106 -3.83 12.46 -13.65
N ILE A 107 -4.12 11.18 -13.84
CA ILE A 107 -5.46 10.68 -14.15
C ILE A 107 -5.90 9.71 -13.06
N ASP A 108 -5.19 8.60 -12.88
CA ASP A 108 -5.71 7.47 -12.09
C ASP A 108 -5.71 7.72 -10.60
N VAL A 109 -4.59 8.20 -10.05
CA VAL A 109 -4.51 8.60 -8.64
C VAL A 109 -5.50 9.73 -8.34
N PRO A 110 -5.55 10.86 -9.08
CA PRO A 110 -6.55 11.89 -8.85
C PRO A 110 -8.00 11.39 -8.96
N LYS A 111 -8.30 10.54 -9.94
CA LYS A 111 -9.61 9.89 -10.10
C LYS A 111 -9.97 9.10 -8.83
N ALA A 112 -9.05 8.29 -8.31
CA ALA A 112 -9.28 7.50 -7.12
C ALA A 112 -9.42 8.34 -5.84
N VAL A 113 -8.54 9.32 -5.64
CA VAL A 113 -8.60 10.23 -4.48
C VAL A 113 -9.91 11.02 -4.48
N GLY A 114 -10.28 11.60 -5.63
CA GLY A 114 -11.46 12.46 -5.74
C GLY A 114 -12.79 11.72 -5.64
N SER A 115 -12.83 10.42 -5.98
CA SER A 115 -14.07 9.64 -6.01
C SER A 115 -14.21 8.63 -4.88
N MET A 116 -13.20 8.41 -4.04
CA MET A 116 -13.18 7.32 -3.06
C MET A 116 -14.45 7.21 -2.21
N ARG A 117 -14.97 8.34 -1.72
CA ARG A 117 -16.17 8.37 -0.86
C ARG A 117 -17.47 8.54 -1.64
N GLU A 118 -17.45 9.25 -2.76
CA GLU A 118 -18.66 9.58 -3.54
C GLU A 118 -19.04 8.47 -4.52
N ASN A 119 -18.04 7.87 -5.18
CA ASN A 119 -18.20 6.80 -6.14
C ASN A 119 -16.98 5.87 -6.13
N PRO A 120 -16.89 4.95 -5.15
CA PRO A 120 -15.72 4.06 -5.02
C PRO A 120 -15.48 3.14 -6.23
N ARG A 121 -16.44 2.95 -7.14
CA ARG A 121 -16.21 2.22 -8.41
C ARG A 121 -15.30 3.00 -9.36
N LEU A 122 -15.39 4.33 -9.37
CA LEU A 122 -14.44 5.15 -10.13
C LEU A 122 -13.04 5.08 -9.53
N ALA A 123 -12.94 4.97 -8.20
CA ALA A 123 -11.66 4.74 -7.55
C ALA A 123 -11.08 3.36 -7.86
N GLU A 124 -11.94 2.33 -7.91
CA GLU A 124 -11.55 0.99 -8.35
C GLU A 124 -10.97 1.04 -9.77
N HIS A 125 -11.67 1.67 -10.71
CA HIS A 125 -11.17 1.82 -12.09
C HIS A 125 -9.82 2.54 -12.12
N GLY A 126 -9.65 3.64 -11.38
CA GLY A 126 -8.36 4.33 -11.31
C GLY A 126 -7.22 3.40 -10.85
N MET A 127 -7.41 2.62 -9.79
CA MET A 127 -6.34 1.72 -9.33
C MET A 127 -6.15 0.50 -10.22
N ALA A 128 -7.20 0.02 -10.91
CA ALA A 128 -7.07 -1.02 -11.92
C ALA A 128 -6.27 -0.52 -13.15
N ASP A 129 -6.52 0.71 -13.60
CA ASP A 129 -5.74 1.36 -14.66
C ASP A 129 -4.28 1.50 -14.22
N ALA A 130 -4.01 1.95 -12.98
CA ALA A 130 -2.65 2.08 -12.47
C ALA A 130 -1.87 0.75 -12.41
N VAL A 131 -2.55 -0.38 -12.22
CA VAL A 131 -1.94 -1.73 -12.35
C VAL A 131 -1.50 -1.97 -13.80
N ILE A 132 -2.37 -1.68 -14.76
CA ILE A 132 -2.10 -1.86 -16.20
C ILE A 132 -0.96 -0.95 -16.65
N GLU A 133 -0.94 0.31 -16.22
CA GLU A 133 0.09 1.27 -16.62
C GLU A 133 1.49 0.89 -16.11
N ALA A 134 1.58 0.37 -14.87
CA ALA A 134 2.84 -0.15 -14.34
C ALA A 134 3.34 -1.36 -15.14
N GLN A 135 2.43 -2.28 -15.51
CA GLN A 135 2.76 -3.41 -16.38
C GLN A 135 3.12 -2.97 -17.79
N GLY A 136 2.45 -1.96 -18.34
CA GLY A 136 2.73 -1.40 -19.66
C GLY A 136 4.14 -0.82 -19.74
N CYS A 137 4.59 -0.12 -18.69
CA CYS A 137 5.97 0.35 -18.64
C CYS A 137 6.95 -0.83 -18.66
N GLU A 138 6.75 -1.84 -17.83
CA GLU A 138 7.62 -3.02 -17.81
C GLU A 138 7.62 -3.76 -19.16
N ALA A 139 6.47 -3.89 -19.81
CA ALA A 139 6.32 -4.50 -21.12
C ALA A 139 7.09 -3.73 -22.21
N SER A 140 7.17 -2.39 -22.13
CA SER A 140 7.96 -1.59 -23.08
C SER A 140 9.47 -1.90 -23.02
N LEU A 141 9.93 -2.47 -21.90
CA LEU A 141 11.33 -2.84 -21.64
C LEU A 141 11.60 -4.34 -21.83
N ASN A 142 10.61 -5.14 -22.24
CA ASN A 142 10.67 -6.60 -22.29
C ASN A 142 11.71 -7.19 -23.27
N LYS A 143 12.25 -6.37 -24.18
CA LYS A 143 13.33 -6.79 -25.11
C LYS A 143 14.70 -6.82 -24.44
N LEU A 144 14.82 -6.31 -23.23
CA LEU A 144 16.04 -6.35 -22.45
C LEU A 144 16.11 -7.67 -21.69
N GLU A 145 17.30 -8.29 -21.64
CA GLU A 145 17.52 -9.45 -20.77
C GLU A 145 17.21 -9.12 -19.31
N GLN A 146 17.45 -7.87 -18.91
CA GLN A 146 17.09 -7.34 -17.60
C GLN A 146 16.53 -5.92 -17.73
N SER A 147 15.29 -5.73 -17.30
CA SER A 147 14.68 -4.40 -17.21
C SER A 147 15.34 -3.60 -16.07
N PRO A 148 15.85 -2.39 -16.35
CA PRO A 148 16.43 -1.52 -15.33
C PRO A 148 15.38 -0.93 -14.38
N LEU A 149 14.09 -1.12 -14.65
CA LEU A 149 12.97 -0.62 -13.85
C LEU A 149 12.12 -1.74 -13.22
N ALA A 150 12.51 -3.01 -13.38
CA ALA A 150 11.73 -4.17 -12.93
C ALA A 150 11.25 -4.03 -11.48
N ASP A 151 12.16 -3.76 -10.54
CA ASP A 151 11.83 -3.67 -9.11
C ASP A 151 10.89 -2.50 -8.79
N VAL A 152 11.09 -1.36 -9.47
CA VAL A 152 10.28 -0.15 -9.20
C VAL A 152 8.91 -0.22 -9.88
N ASN A 153 8.80 -0.88 -11.03
CA ASN A 153 7.53 -1.19 -11.69
C ASN A 153 6.74 -2.22 -10.88
N ALA A 154 7.39 -3.30 -10.43
CA ALA A 154 6.78 -4.31 -9.57
C ALA A 154 6.26 -3.69 -8.26
N ALA A 155 7.02 -2.78 -7.64
CA ALA A 155 6.55 -2.10 -6.43
C ALA A 155 5.32 -1.23 -6.66
N VAL A 156 5.21 -0.53 -7.80
CA VAL A 156 4.01 0.26 -8.13
C VAL A 156 2.83 -0.66 -8.42
N TYR A 157 3.06 -1.73 -9.18
CA TYR A 157 2.08 -2.79 -9.42
C TYR A 157 1.52 -3.36 -8.11
N ASP A 158 2.38 -3.81 -7.19
CA ASP A 158 1.98 -4.42 -5.93
C ASP A 158 1.18 -3.44 -5.05
N LEU A 159 1.62 -2.18 -4.98
CA LEU A 159 0.91 -1.13 -4.25
C LEU A 159 -0.47 -0.86 -4.87
N SER A 160 -0.56 -0.78 -6.20
CA SER A 160 -1.81 -0.55 -6.91
C SER A 160 -2.78 -1.72 -6.72
N VAL A 161 -2.28 -2.96 -6.71
CA VAL A 161 -3.08 -4.16 -6.39
C VAL A 161 -3.60 -4.11 -4.95
N VAL A 162 -2.76 -3.74 -3.98
CA VAL A 162 -3.19 -3.57 -2.58
C VAL A 162 -4.27 -2.50 -2.48
N ALA A 163 -4.06 -1.31 -3.07
CA ALA A 163 -5.04 -0.23 -3.06
C ALA A 163 -6.37 -0.66 -3.72
N LEU A 164 -6.31 -1.30 -4.89
CA LEU A 164 -7.45 -1.86 -5.60
C LEU A 164 -8.23 -2.86 -4.73
N SER A 165 -7.53 -3.77 -4.04
CA SER A 165 -8.16 -4.74 -3.14
C SER A 165 -8.88 -4.05 -1.97
N ILE A 166 -8.29 -3.04 -1.34
CA ILE A 166 -8.94 -2.30 -0.26
C ILE A 166 -10.20 -1.57 -0.76
N ILE A 167 -10.16 -0.99 -1.96
CA ILE A 167 -11.33 -0.35 -2.59
C ILE A 167 -12.43 -1.38 -2.86
N ARG A 168 -12.08 -2.59 -3.28
CA ARG A 168 -13.06 -3.68 -3.47
C ARG A 168 -13.67 -4.15 -2.16
N ILE A 169 -12.91 -4.18 -1.06
CA ILE A 169 -13.44 -4.44 0.28
C ILE A 169 -14.44 -3.35 0.68
N LEU A 170 -14.11 -2.07 0.43
CA LEU A 170 -15.02 -0.95 0.66
C LEU A 170 -16.33 -1.11 -0.13
N LEU A 171 -16.23 -1.40 -1.43
CA LEU A 171 -17.39 -1.64 -2.30
C LEU A 171 -18.25 -2.80 -1.77
N HIS A 172 -17.61 -3.92 -1.41
CA HIS A 172 -18.33 -5.06 -0.85
C HIS A 172 -19.11 -4.66 0.40
N ARG A 173 -18.49 -3.95 1.36
CA ARG A 173 -19.16 -3.48 2.58
C ARG A 173 -20.33 -2.53 2.29
N ILE A 174 -20.24 -1.67 1.27
CA ILE A 174 -21.35 -0.77 0.88
C ILE A 174 -22.55 -1.54 0.32
N TYR A 175 -22.31 -2.61 -0.46
CA TYR A 175 -23.38 -3.35 -1.14
C TYR A 175 -23.92 -4.57 -0.38
N THR A 176 -23.26 -5.01 0.69
CA THR A 176 -23.74 -6.14 1.52
C THR A 176 -24.32 -5.72 2.87
N VAL A 177 -24.09 -4.49 3.32
CA VAL A 177 -24.63 -3.96 4.58
C VAL A 177 -25.94 -3.16 4.37
N ASN A 178 -26.33 -2.92 3.10
CA ASN A 178 -27.67 -2.44 2.72
C ASN A 178 -28.54 -3.61 2.27
#